data_AF-A0A1V6QPN0-F1
#
_entry.id   AF-A0A1V6QPN0-F1
#
_cell.length_a   1.000
_cell.length_b   1.000
_cell.length_c   1.000
_cell.angle_alpha   90.00
_cell.angle_beta   90.00
_cell.angle_gamma   90.00
#
_symmetry.space_group_name_H-M   'P 1'
#
loop_
_entity.id
_entity.type
_entity.pdbx_description
1 polymer ?
#
loop_
_entity_poly.entity_id
_entity_poly.type
_entity_poly.pdbx_seq_one_letter_code
_entity_poly.pdbx_strand_id
1 'polypeptide(L)'
;MGTFDSYLPPALSAETITILILSLNLPAPSSIEPLQVKAAFHSIYLIHFPSTEEISARANMDGTVTLVLRVSSRQLPGIKTSNEVGVMTWVHQHTSIPVPAIIRYDATENHVTRHEFTLLEKAAGISIDQIYATLSDSVKTQMIHQLTEYLIELHAQPWYDGYVGGLTLTQTGELARGPPIDESF
;
A
#
# COMPACT_ATOMS: atom_id res chain seq x y z
N MET A 1 -11.66 23.37 -14.19
CA MET A 1 -10.34 22.73 -14.13
C MET A 1 -9.82 22.88 -12.71
N GLY A 2 -9.91 21.84 -11.89
CA GLY A 2 -9.37 21.84 -10.53
C GLY A 2 -7.84 21.69 -10.59
N THR A 3 -7.12 22.49 -9.82
CA THR A 3 -5.67 22.36 -9.63
C THR A 3 -5.35 21.03 -8.95
N PHE A 4 -4.25 20.37 -9.31
CA PHE A 4 -3.85 19.05 -8.79
C PHE A 4 -3.91 18.91 -7.25
N ASP A 5 -3.72 20.00 -6.49
CA ASP A 5 -3.82 20.02 -5.03
C ASP A 5 -5.25 19.84 -4.48
N SER A 6 -6.31 19.98 -5.30
CA SER A 6 -7.70 19.85 -4.84
C SER A 6 -8.13 18.42 -4.56
N TYR A 7 -7.28 17.43 -4.84
CA TYR A 7 -7.62 16.01 -4.75
C TYR A 7 -6.94 15.29 -3.59
N LEU A 8 -6.03 15.94 -2.86
CA LEU A 8 -5.46 15.33 -1.65
C LEU A 8 -6.49 15.30 -0.51
N PRO A 9 -6.59 14.19 0.24
CA PRO A 9 -7.38 14.21 1.47
C PRO A 9 -6.75 15.18 2.47
N PRO A 10 -7.56 15.82 3.34
CA PRO A 10 -7.04 16.71 4.36
C PRO A 10 -6.00 15.98 5.23
N ALA A 11 -4.98 16.72 5.66
CA ALA A 11 -3.99 16.17 6.58
C ALA A 11 -4.67 15.76 7.89
N LEU A 12 -4.56 14.47 8.24
CA LEU A 12 -5.04 13.95 9.51
C LEU A 12 -4.11 14.35 10.66
N SER A 13 -4.72 14.62 11.82
CA SER A 13 -3.96 14.84 13.06
C SER A 13 -3.41 13.52 13.62
N ALA A 14 -2.31 13.60 14.37
CA ALA A 14 -1.76 12.45 15.09
C ALA A 14 -2.80 11.82 16.03
N GLU A 15 -3.66 12.62 16.67
CA GLU A 15 -4.75 12.12 17.51
C GLU A 15 -5.76 11.27 16.72
N THR A 16 -6.20 11.75 15.55
CA THR A 16 -7.12 11.03 14.67
C THR A 16 -6.53 9.68 14.23
N ILE A 17 -5.25 9.69 13.87
CA ILE A 17 -4.53 8.48 13.46
C ILE A 17 -4.39 7.52 14.65
N THR A 18 -4.05 8.00 15.85
CA THR A 18 -3.98 7.15 17.05
C THR A 18 -5.33 6.50 17.36
N ILE A 19 -6.44 7.25 17.26
CA ILE A 19 -7.79 6.68 17.44
C ILE A 19 -8.07 5.58 16.41
N LEU A 20 -7.69 5.81 15.14
CA LEU A 20 -7.82 4.79 14.09
C LEU A 20 -7.02 3.52 14.46
N ILE A 21 -5.74 3.65 14.81
CA ILE A 21 -4.87 2.51 15.11
C ILE A 21 -5.42 1.70 16.29
N LEU A 22 -5.85 2.36 17.36
CA LEU A 22 -6.47 1.70 18.50
C LEU A 22 -7.77 0.98 18.11
N SER A 23 -8.60 1.58 17.23
CA SER A 23 -9.83 0.91 16.74
C SER A 23 -9.57 -0.34 15.91
N LEU A 24 -8.36 -0.51 15.37
CA LEU A 24 -7.93 -1.67 14.60
C LEU A 24 -7.34 -2.80 15.46
N ASN A 25 -7.43 -2.67 16.79
CA ASN A 25 -6.84 -3.58 17.78
C ASN A 25 -5.31 -3.68 17.64
N LEU A 26 -4.66 -2.55 17.38
CA LEU A 26 -3.21 -2.41 17.39
C LEU A 26 -2.79 -1.57 18.62
N PRO A 27 -1.56 -1.76 19.14
CA PRO A 27 -1.07 -0.98 20.28
C PRO A 27 -0.98 0.51 19.94
N ALA A 28 -0.83 1.35 20.96
CA ALA A 28 -0.63 2.79 20.75
C ALA A 28 0.69 3.05 19.99
N PRO A 29 0.69 3.90 18.94
CA PRO A 29 1.91 4.31 18.27
C PRO A 29 2.87 5.05 19.20
N SER A 30 4.18 4.83 19.04
CA SER A 30 5.22 5.63 19.71
C SER A 30 5.42 6.98 19.03
N SER A 31 5.31 7.04 17.70
CA SER A 31 5.34 8.27 16.92
C SER A 31 4.63 8.11 15.58
N ILE A 32 4.25 9.25 14.99
CA ILE A 32 3.55 9.35 13.70
C ILE A 32 4.26 10.43 12.88
N GLU A 33 4.75 10.06 11.70
CA GLU A 33 5.47 10.95 10.79
C GLU A 33 4.70 11.09 9.47
N PRO A 34 4.26 12.29 9.07
CA PRO A 34 3.71 12.51 7.74
C PRO A 34 4.82 12.50 6.68
N LEU A 35 4.67 11.67 5.66
CA LEU A 35 5.57 11.66 4.50
C LEU A 35 5.16 12.78 3.52
N GLN A 36 6.07 13.74 3.34
CA GLN A 36 5.91 14.81 2.34
C GLN A 36 6.21 14.25 0.94
N VAL A 37 5.23 13.57 0.36
CA VAL A 37 5.33 12.98 -0.98
C VAL A 37 4.47 13.75 -1.98
N LYS A 38 4.92 13.83 -3.23
CA LYS A 38 4.09 14.26 -4.37
C LYS A 38 3.13 13.13 -4.80
N ALA A 39 2.39 12.54 -3.87
CA ALA A 39 1.36 11.58 -4.22
C ALA A 39 0.10 12.36 -4.62
N ALA A 40 -0.41 12.18 -5.84
CA ALA A 40 -1.55 12.97 -6.31
C ALA A 40 -2.88 12.62 -5.59
N PHE A 41 -2.95 11.46 -4.91
CA PHE A 41 -4.22 10.86 -4.47
C PHE A 41 -4.22 10.30 -3.04
N HIS A 42 -3.09 10.37 -2.33
CA HIS A 42 -2.97 9.83 -0.98
C HIS A 42 -2.17 10.76 -0.07
N SER A 43 -2.63 10.87 1.18
CA SER A 43 -1.79 11.34 2.28
C SER A 43 -1.15 10.12 2.94
N ILE A 44 0.17 10.15 3.14
CA ILE A 44 0.94 8.99 3.63
C ILE A 44 1.58 9.32 4.97
N TYR A 45 1.52 8.37 5.91
CA TYR A 45 2.09 8.49 7.24
C TYR A 45 2.90 7.23 7.58
N LEU A 46 4.04 7.41 8.24
CA LEU A 46 4.76 6.34 8.92
C LEU A 46 4.28 6.28 10.37
N ILE A 47 3.86 5.09 10.78
CA ILE A 47 3.38 4.81 12.13
C ILE A 47 4.42 3.92 12.80
N HIS A 48 5.03 4.42 13.86
CA HIS A 48 6.09 3.73 14.57
C HIS A 48 5.54 3.07 15.83
N PHE A 49 6.01 1.87 16.09
CA PHE A 49 5.69 1.08 17.27
C PHE A 49 6.97 0.60 17.94
N PRO A 50 6.97 0.48 19.29
CA PRO A 50 8.05 -0.21 19.98
C PRO A 50 8.09 -1.68 19.56
N SER A 51 9.17 -2.38 19.92
CA SER A 51 9.27 -3.84 19.72
C SER A 51 8.09 -4.53 20.39
N THR A 52 7.25 -5.19 19.61
CA THR A 52 6.03 -5.87 20.07
C THR A 52 5.74 -7.09 19.20
N GLU A 53 5.27 -8.17 19.83
CA GLU A 53 4.80 -9.37 19.14
C GLU A 53 3.32 -9.24 18.70
N GLU A 54 2.62 -8.19 19.14
CA GLU A 54 1.20 -7.96 18.83
C GLU A 54 0.96 -7.57 17.37
N ILE A 55 1.98 -7.08 16.67
CA ILE A 55 1.89 -6.67 15.28
C ILE A 55 2.55 -7.73 14.40
N SER A 56 1.73 -8.43 13.62
CA SER A 56 2.20 -9.36 12.60
C SER A 56 2.73 -8.62 11.37
N ALA A 57 3.88 -7.95 11.54
CA ALA A 57 4.59 -7.23 10.50
C ALA A 57 6.10 -7.47 10.63
N ARG A 58 6.84 -7.33 9.54
CA ARG A 58 8.31 -7.35 9.55
C ARG A 58 8.85 -6.24 10.47
N ALA A 59 9.64 -6.64 11.46
CA ALA A 59 10.37 -5.72 12.33
C ALA A 59 11.56 -5.06 11.60
N ASN A 60 11.91 -3.86 12.06
CA ASN A 60 13.15 -3.16 11.75
C ASN A 60 14.33 -3.88 12.42
N MET A 61 15.56 -3.48 12.05
CA MET A 61 16.79 -4.09 12.56
C MET A 61 16.95 -3.96 14.09
N ASP A 62 16.37 -2.93 14.69
CA ASP A 62 16.37 -2.67 16.14
C ASP A 62 15.18 -3.32 16.88
N GLY A 63 14.36 -4.12 16.18
CA GLY A 63 13.18 -4.78 16.71
C GLY A 63 11.91 -3.91 16.72
N THR A 64 12.00 -2.61 16.44
CA THR A 64 10.81 -1.76 16.30
C THR A 64 10.00 -2.12 15.07
N VAL A 65 8.74 -1.70 15.01
CA VAL A 65 7.89 -1.92 13.83
C VAL A 65 7.48 -0.57 13.24
N THR A 66 7.57 -0.45 11.92
CA THR A 66 7.06 0.71 11.19
C THR A 66 6.03 0.26 10.17
N LEU A 67 4.83 0.82 10.27
CA LEU A 67 3.75 0.61 9.30
C LEU A 67 3.55 1.87 8.44
N VAL A 68 3.05 1.68 7.23
CA VAL A 68 2.74 2.77 6.29
C VAL A 68 1.22 2.89 6.20
N LEU A 69 0.68 3.99 6.73
CA LEU A 69 -0.72 4.35 6.57
C LEU A 69 -0.86 5.21 5.32
N ARG A 70 -1.68 4.77 4.37
CA ARG A 70 -2.07 5.55 3.20
C ARG A 70 -3.55 5.86 3.30
N VAL A 71 -3.87 7.16 3.33
CA VAL A 71 -5.24 7.66 3.37
C VAL A 71 -5.62 8.16 1.99
N SER A 72 -6.75 7.69 1.51
CA SER A 72 -7.19 7.82 0.13
C SER A 72 -8.04 9.08 -0.11
N SER A 73 -7.80 9.77 -1.23
CA SER A 73 -8.72 10.78 -1.79
C SER A 73 -10.07 10.21 -2.23
N ARG A 74 -11.06 11.07 -2.54
CA ARG A 74 -12.41 10.66 -2.97
C ARG A 74 -12.62 10.53 -4.49
N GLN A 75 -11.56 10.40 -5.29
CA GLN A 75 -11.73 10.41 -6.74
C GLN A 75 -12.43 9.17 -7.32
N LEU A 76 -12.11 7.99 -6.80
CA LEU A 76 -12.73 6.71 -7.15
C LEU A 76 -13.07 5.94 -5.87
N PRO A 77 -14.10 6.36 -5.12
CA PRO A 77 -14.37 5.79 -3.81
C PRO A 77 -14.66 4.29 -3.86
N GLY A 78 -14.09 3.53 -2.93
CA GLY A 78 -14.20 2.09 -2.73
C GLY A 78 -13.40 1.26 -3.72
N ILE A 79 -13.42 1.63 -5.01
CA ILE A 79 -12.83 0.83 -6.09
C ILE A 79 -11.31 0.79 -5.96
N LYS A 80 -10.63 1.92 -5.79
CA LYS A 80 -9.16 1.97 -5.79
C LYS A 80 -8.54 1.18 -4.64
N THR A 81 -9.09 1.30 -3.43
CA THR A 81 -8.56 0.65 -2.23
C THR A 81 -8.81 -0.84 -2.30
N SER A 82 -10.03 -1.24 -2.68
CA SER A 82 -10.37 -2.66 -2.88
C SER A 82 -9.52 -3.29 -3.99
N ASN A 83 -9.31 -2.55 -5.09
CA ASN A 83 -8.50 -2.99 -6.22
C ASN A 83 -7.03 -3.19 -5.82
N GLU A 84 -6.44 -2.21 -5.15
CA GLU A 84 -5.06 -2.27 -4.68
C GLU A 84 -4.86 -3.46 -3.74
N VAL A 85 -5.75 -3.64 -2.77
CA VAL A 85 -5.72 -4.76 -1.83
C VAL A 85 -5.84 -6.11 -2.55
N GLY A 86 -6.78 -6.24 -3.49
CA GLY A 86 -6.98 -7.47 -4.25
C GLY A 86 -5.77 -7.81 -5.13
N VAL A 87 -5.23 -6.84 -5.86
CA VAL A 87 -4.03 -7.04 -6.69
C VAL A 87 -2.81 -7.39 -5.84
N MET A 88 -2.55 -6.66 -4.75
CA MET A 88 -1.43 -6.96 -3.86
C MET A 88 -1.55 -8.36 -3.24
N THR A 89 -2.75 -8.76 -2.82
CA THR A 89 -3.01 -10.11 -2.29
C THR A 89 -2.76 -11.17 -3.35
N TRP A 90 -3.21 -10.94 -4.59
CA TRP A 90 -2.97 -11.86 -5.70
C TRP A 90 -1.47 -11.98 -6.01
N VAL A 91 -0.74 -10.87 -6.12
CA VAL A 91 0.71 -10.88 -6.40
C VAL A 91 1.44 -11.64 -5.30
N HIS A 92 1.13 -11.40 -4.04
CA HIS A 92 1.73 -12.09 -2.90
C HIS A 92 1.48 -13.61 -2.93
N GLN A 93 0.28 -14.05 -3.33
CA GLN A 93 -0.09 -15.46 -3.34
C GLN A 93 0.40 -16.24 -4.56
N HIS A 94 0.63 -15.57 -5.69
CA HIS A 94 0.88 -16.21 -6.98
C HIS A 94 2.27 -15.96 -7.55
N THR A 95 3.06 -15.07 -6.93
CA THR A 95 4.40 -14.72 -7.41
C THR A 95 5.43 -14.67 -6.29
N SER A 96 6.71 -14.68 -6.66
CA SER A 96 7.85 -14.44 -5.79
C SER A 96 8.14 -12.94 -5.55
N ILE A 97 7.39 -12.05 -6.21
CA ILE A 97 7.64 -10.61 -6.18
C ILE A 97 7.39 -10.08 -4.76
N PRO A 98 8.39 -9.40 -4.15
CA PRO A 98 8.23 -8.85 -2.82
C PRO A 98 7.29 -7.64 -2.87
N VAL A 99 6.09 -7.81 -2.31
CA VAL A 99 5.15 -6.73 -2.04
C VAL A 99 4.92 -6.59 -0.53
N PRO A 100 4.71 -5.37 0.00
CA PRO A 100 4.40 -5.18 1.42
C PRO A 100 3.15 -5.98 1.83
N ALA A 101 3.16 -6.60 3.01
CA ALA A 101 1.95 -7.22 3.51
C ALA A 101 0.91 -6.16 3.91
N ILE A 102 -0.36 -6.50 3.68
CA ILE A 102 -1.50 -5.68 4.08
C ILE A 102 -1.83 -6.02 5.53
N ILE A 103 -1.65 -5.07 6.44
CA ILE A 103 -1.95 -5.26 7.87
C ILE A 103 -3.43 -5.05 8.12
N ARG A 104 -3.98 -3.91 7.67
CA ARG A 104 -5.40 -3.57 7.75
C ARG A 104 -5.78 -2.69 6.57
N TYR A 105 -7.04 -2.65 6.21
CA TYR A 105 -7.58 -1.68 5.25
C TYR A 105 -9.07 -1.47 5.52
N ASP A 106 -9.60 -0.33 5.07
CA ASP A 106 -11.04 -0.08 4.98
C ASP A 106 -11.29 0.70 3.69
N ALA A 107 -12.14 0.16 2.84
CA ALA A 107 -12.56 0.76 1.57
C ALA A 107 -13.87 1.56 1.71
N THR A 108 -14.36 1.77 2.92
CA THR A 108 -15.50 2.63 3.24
C THR A 108 -15.04 3.98 3.80
N GLU A 109 -15.99 4.90 4.01
CA GLU A 109 -15.74 6.17 4.72
C GLU A 109 -16.39 6.18 6.13
N ASN A 110 -16.79 5.01 6.63
CA ASN A 110 -17.61 4.87 7.83
C ASN A 110 -16.80 4.75 9.13
N HIS A 111 -15.69 5.49 9.23
CA HIS A 111 -14.78 5.46 10.37
C HIS A 111 -14.15 6.84 10.62
N VAL A 112 -13.28 6.93 11.63
CA VAL A 112 -12.80 8.21 12.20
C VAL A 112 -12.11 9.13 11.19
N THR A 113 -11.45 8.58 10.18
CA THR A 113 -10.76 9.38 9.14
C THR A 113 -11.72 9.89 8.07
N ARG A 114 -12.94 9.34 7.94
CA ARG A 114 -13.91 9.65 6.87
C ARG A 114 -13.34 9.46 5.44
N HIS A 115 -12.29 8.67 5.32
CA HIS A 115 -11.53 8.42 4.11
C HIS A 115 -11.01 7.00 4.13
N GLU A 116 -11.10 6.30 3.01
CA GLU A 116 -10.53 4.96 2.85
C GLU A 116 -9.04 4.94 3.22
N PHE A 117 -8.56 3.78 3.66
CA PHE A 117 -7.15 3.62 3.96
C PHE A 117 -6.64 2.21 3.73
N THR A 118 -5.32 2.13 3.55
CA THR A 118 -4.54 0.89 3.72
C THR A 118 -3.47 1.13 4.76
N LEU A 119 -3.27 0.17 5.65
CA LEU A 119 -2.16 0.09 6.59
C LEU A 119 -1.28 -1.09 6.17
N LEU A 120 -0.08 -0.80 5.73
CA LEU A 120 0.83 -1.76 5.11
C LEU A 120 2.11 -1.91 5.95
N GLU A 121 2.82 -3.02 5.77
CA GLU A 121 4.22 -3.07 6.17
C GLU A 121 5.05 -1.99 5.46
N LYS A 122 6.08 -1.49 6.13
CA LYS A 122 7.09 -0.68 5.44
C LYS A 122 8.04 -1.59 4.66
N ALA A 123 8.11 -1.41 3.35
CA ALA A 123 9.11 -2.07 2.52
C ALA A 123 10.53 -1.76 3.03
N ALA A 124 11.35 -2.80 3.15
CA ALA A 124 12.76 -2.66 3.50
C ALA A 124 13.56 -2.21 2.27
N GLY A 125 14.58 -1.38 2.51
CA GLY A 125 15.48 -0.89 1.46
C GLY A 125 15.43 0.62 1.29
N ILE A 126 16.12 1.08 0.24
CA ILE A 126 16.25 2.48 -0.16
C ILE A 126 15.75 2.57 -1.60
N SER A 127 15.03 3.65 -1.91
CA SER A 127 14.53 3.86 -3.26
C SER A 127 15.68 4.00 -4.26
N ILE A 128 15.55 3.35 -5.41
CA ILE A 128 16.62 3.27 -6.42
C ILE A 128 17.01 4.67 -6.92
N ASP A 129 16.06 5.60 -7.08
CA ASP A 129 16.34 6.98 -7.54
C ASP A 129 17.38 7.70 -6.68
N GLN A 130 17.43 7.39 -5.38
CA GLN A 130 18.36 8.03 -4.43
C GLN A 130 19.80 7.53 -4.58
N ILE A 131 19.97 6.29 -5.05
CA ILE A 131 21.29 5.64 -5.10
C ILE A 131 21.72 5.28 -6.53
N TYR A 132 20.87 5.43 -7.54
CA TYR A 132 21.12 4.94 -8.90
C TYR A 132 22.46 5.42 -9.48
N ALA A 133 22.80 6.69 -9.25
CA ALA A 133 24.04 7.29 -9.71
C ALA A 133 25.30 6.72 -9.04
N THR A 134 25.17 6.11 -7.85
CA THR A 134 26.28 5.51 -7.09
C THR A 134 26.46 4.03 -7.39
N LEU A 135 25.50 3.39 -8.05
CA LEU A 135 25.55 1.96 -8.40
C LEU A 135 26.53 1.69 -9.55
N SER A 136 27.28 0.59 -9.44
CA SER A 136 28.08 0.06 -10.54
C SER A 136 27.22 -0.49 -11.67
N ASP A 137 27.79 -0.58 -12.86
CA ASP A 137 27.07 -1.15 -14.03
C ASP A 137 26.69 -2.62 -13.82
N SER A 138 27.49 -3.38 -13.07
CA SER A 138 27.15 -4.76 -12.69
C SER A 138 25.88 -4.84 -11.84
N VAL A 139 25.74 -3.96 -10.84
CA VAL A 139 24.55 -3.92 -9.98
C VAL A 139 23.33 -3.44 -10.77
N LYS A 140 23.49 -2.43 -11.63
CA LYS A 140 22.41 -1.97 -12.52
C LYS A 140 21.94 -3.10 -13.46
N THR A 141 22.86 -3.87 -14.01
CA THR A 141 22.54 -5.01 -14.88
C THR A 141 21.74 -6.07 -14.13
N GLN A 142 22.18 -6.45 -12.93
CA GLN A 142 21.45 -7.41 -12.08
C GLN A 142 20.05 -6.93 -11.73
N MET A 143 19.88 -5.64 -11.45
CA MET A 143 18.58 -5.03 -11.18
C MET A 143 17.64 -5.14 -12.39
N ILE A 144 18.12 -4.88 -13.60
CA ILE A 144 17.32 -5.05 -14.83
C ILE A 144 16.96 -6.52 -15.06
N HIS A 145 17.88 -7.46 -14.80
CA HIS A 145 17.57 -8.89 -14.87
C HIS A 145 16.47 -9.27 -13.89
N GLN A 146 16.56 -8.84 -12.63
CA GLN A 146 15.53 -9.11 -11.62
C GLN A 146 14.16 -8.54 -12.01
N LEU A 147 14.11 -7.30 -12.51
CA LEU A 147 12.85 -6.72 -13.01
C LEU A 147 12.28 -7.53 -14.19
N THR A 148 13.15 -8.02 -15.06
CA THR A 148 12.75 -8.87 -16.20
C THR A 148 12.18 -10.20 -15.71
N GLU A 149 12.79 -10.83 -14.71
CA GLU A 149 12.30 -12.06 -14.09
C GLU A 149 10.90 -11.86 -13.48
N TYR A 150 10.66 -10.75 -12.78
CA TYR A 150 9.33 -10.41 -12.25
C TYR A 150 8.28 -10.22 -13.34
N LEU A 151 8.62 -9.55 -14.44
CA LEU A 151 7.70 -9.38 -15.57
C LEU A 151 7.37 -10.71 -16.25
N ILE A 152 8.37 -11.59 -16.42
CA ILE A 152 8.17 -12.94 -16.94
C ILE A 152 7.22 -13.72 -16.02
N GLU A 153 7.44 -13.67 -14.71
CA GLU A 153 6.61 -14.35 -13.72
C GLU A 153 5.15 -13.87 -13.77
N LEU A 154 4.92 -12.55 -13.81
CA LEU A 154 3.58 -11.98 -13.94
C LEU A 154 2.88 -12.41 -15.24
N HIS A 155 3.61 -12.44 -16.36
CA HIS A 155 3.07 -12.83 -17.66
C HIS A 155 2.82 -14.33 -17.78
N ALA A 156 3.53 -15.15 -17.01
CA ALA A 156 3.32 -16.59 -16.97
C ALA A 156 2.04 -16.97 -16.21
N GLN A 157 1.47 -16.06 -15.41
CA GLN A 157 0.23 -16.32 -14.68
C GLN A 157 -0.97 -16.36 -15.65
N PRO A 158 -1.75 -17.45 -15.64
CA PRO A 158 -2.81 -17.65 -16.61
C PRO A 158 -4.08 -16.89 -16.24
N TRP A 159 -4.68 -16.23 -17.24
CA TRP A 159 -5.98 -15.55 -17.14
C TRP A 159 -7.02 -16.27 -18.00
N TYR A 160 -7.62 -17.33 -17.46
CA TYR A 160 -8.41 -18.30 -18.24
C TYR A 160 -9.72 -17.76 -18.83
N ASP A 161 -10.26 -16.67 -18.27
CA ASP A 161 -11.60 -16.18 -18.60
C ASP A 161 -11.62 -14.89 -19.43
N GLY A 162 -10.44 -14.38 -19.84
CA GLY A 162 -10.33 -13.14 -20.62
C GLY A 162 -10.89 -11.89 -19.93
N TYR A 163 -11.08 -11.94 -18.61
CA TYR A 163 -11.58 -10.81 -17.83
C TYR A 163 -10.54 -9.69 -17.78
N VAL A 164 -10.98 -8.48 -18.13
CA VAL A 164 -10.17 -7.25 -18.06
C VAL A 164 -10.83 -6.31 -17.05
N GLY A 165 -10.16 -6.10 -15.93
CA GLY A 165 -10.63 -5.22 -14.86
C GLY A 165 -9.86 -5.43 -13.56
N GLY A 166 -10.39 -4.92 -12.45
CA GLY A 166 -9.72 -4.99 -11.15
C GLY A 166 -9.84 -6.34 -10.45
N LEU A 167 -9.15 -6.47 -9.31
CA LEU A 167 -9.29 -7.58 -8.37
C LEU A 167 -9.73 -7.05 -7.01
N THR A 168 -10.66 -7.71 -6.35
CA THR A 168 -11.08 -7.36 -4.98
C THR A 168 -11.00 -8.59 -4.09
N LEU A 169 -11.13 -8.39 -2.78
CA LEU A 169 -11.42 -9.47 -1.85
C LEU A 169 -12.93 -9.57 -1.62
N THR A 170 -13.44 -10.79 -1.50
CA THR A 170 -14.78 -11.06 -0.98
C THR A 170 -14.84 -10.78 0.53
N GLN A 171 -16.04 -10.85 1.12
CA GLN A 171 -16.19 -10.77 2.58
C GLN A 171 -15.46 -11.90 3.33
N THR A 172 -15.19 -13.03 2.66
CA THR A 172 -14.43 -14.16 3.20
C THR A 172 -12.92 -14.01 3.01
N GLY A 173 -12.46 -12.92 2.38
CA GLY A 173 -11.04 -12.68 2.09
C GLY A 173 -10.51 -13.40 0.86
N GLU A 174 -11.38 -13.99 0.04
CA GLU A 174 -11.00 -14.68 -1.19
C GLU A 174 -10.89 -13.69 -2.35
N LEU A 175 -9.98 -13.97 -3.29
CA LEU A 175 -9.82 -13.16 -4.49
C LEU A 175 -11.04 -13.28 -5.40
N ALA A 176 -11.54 -12.13 -5.86
CA ALA A 176 -12.67 -12.04 -6.77
C ALA A 176 -12.43 -10.94 -7.83
N ARG A 177 -13.22 -10.99 -8.90
CA ARG A 177 -13.22 -9.96 -9.94
C ARG A 177 -13.76 -8.66 -9.37
N GLY A 178 -13.00 -7.59 -9.49
CA GLY A 178 -13.43 -6.24 -9.14
C GLY A 178 -14.26 -5.59 -10.25
N PRO A 179 -14.64 -4.32 -10.11
CA PRO A 179 -15.13 -3.54 -11.24
C PRO A 179 -13.95 -3.18 -12.17
N PRO A 180 -14.19 -3.03 -13.48
CA PRO A 180 -13.24 -2.34 -14.35
C PRO A 180 -13.09 -0.89 -13.89
N ILE A 181 -11.87 -0.35 -13.97
CA ILE A 181 -11.63 1.06 -13.71
C ILE A 181 -11.83 1.80 -15.05
N ASP A 182 -12.90 2.57 -15.14
CA ASP A 182 -13.13 3.50 -16.25
C ASP A 182 -12.72 4.90 -15.79
N GLU A 183 -11.52 5.31 -16.20
CA GLU A 183 -10.96 6.64 -15.95
C GLU A 183 -11.38 7.60 -17.07
N SER A 184 -12.69 7.86 -17.21
CA SER A 184 -13.15 8.97 -18.05
C SER A 184 -12.97 10.29 -17.29
N PHE A 185 -11.82 10.94 -17.51
CA PHE A 185 -11.48 12.29 -17.04
C PHE A 185 -12.06 13.40 -17.93
#